data_AF-G7Q537-F1
#
_entry.id   AF-G7Q537-F1
#
_cell.length_a   1.000
_cell.length_b   1.000
_cell.length_c   1.000
_cell.angle_alpha   90.00
_cell.angle_beta   90.00
_cell.angle_gamma   90.00
#
_symmetry.space_group_name_H-M   'P 1'
#
loop_
_entity.id
_entity.type
_entity.pdbx_description
1 polymer ?
#
loop_
_entity_poly.entity_id
_entity_poly.type
_entity_poly.pdbx_seq_one_letter_code
_entity_poly.pdbx_strand_id
1 'polypeptide(L)'
;MKPVDLLYMGLGAAFMAKDKMQEFLDEMEKRGALSQSEAKTFLEDAKARARKQEEAACSCLRDELRKTLEGLNLATKDDIAELKALLIAQKPE
;
A
#
# COMPACT_ATOMS: atom_id res chain seq x y z
N MET A 1 2.61 -3.63 19.88
CA MET A 1 1.85 -4.15 18.73
C MET A 1 2.79 -4.25 17.55
N LYS A 2 2.75 -5.33 16.77
CA LYS A 2 3.70 -5.49 15.66
C LYS A 2 3.23 -4.64 14.47
N PRO A 3 4.14 -4.08 13.65
CA PRO A 3 3.75 -3.29 12.48
C PRO A 3 2.89 -4.06 11.47
N VAL A 4 2.99 -5.40 11.46
CA VAL A 4 2.13 -6.28 10.66
C VAL A 4 0.65 -6.22 11.07
N ASP A 5 0.34 -5.96 12.35
CA ASP A 5 -1.04 -5.93 12.84
C ASP A 5 -1.79 -4.70 12.29
N LEU A 6 -1.10 -3.58 12.13
CA LEU A 6 -1.65 -2.34 11.57
C LEU A 6 -1.95 -2.49 10.07
N LEU A 7 -1.07 -3.20 9.33
CA LEU A 7 -1.30 -3.55 7.93
C LEU A 7 -2.54 -4.46 7.78
N TYR A 8 -2.68 -5.49 8.61
CA TYR A 8 -3.87 -6.35 8.59
C TYR A 8 -5.16 -5.60 8.92
N MET A 9 -5.13 -4.70 9.90
CA MET A 9 -6.27 -3.80 10.18
C MET A 9 -6.62 -2.91 8.99
N GLY A 10 -5.62 -2.31 8.34
CA GLY A 10 -5.83 -1.49 7.15
C GLY A 10 -6.45 -2.27 5.98
N LEU A 11 -5.95 -3.49 5.74
CA LEU A 11 -6.51 -4.41 4.75
C LEU A 11 -7.95 -4.82 5.08
N GLY A 12 -8.23 -5.13 6.35
CA GLY A 12 -9.59 -5.47 6.81
C GLY A 12 -10.58 -4.32 6.60
N ALA A 13 -10.18 -3.10 6.96
CA ALA A 13 -11.00 -1.90 6.75
C ALA A 13 -11.25 -1.63 5.26
N ALA A 14 -10.24 -1.79 4.41
CA ALA A 14 -10.37 -1.64 2.96
C ALA A 14 -11.34 -2.67 2.35
N PHE A 15 -11.30 -3.92 2.84
CA PHE A 15 -12.20 -4.97 2.38
C PHE A 15 -13.67 -4.66 2.74
N MET A 16 -13.93 -4.23 3.98
CA MET A 16 -15.27 -3.80 4.38
C MET A 16 -15.78 -2.62 3.55
N ALA A 17 -14.92 -1.65 3.24
CA ALA A 17 -15.28 -0.52 2.40
C ALA A 17 -15.68 -0.95 0.97
N LYS A 18 -14.95 -1.93 0.41
CA LYS A 18 -15.27 -2.51 -0.89
C LYS A 18 -16.65 -3.18 -0.88
N ASP A 19 -16.93 -4.00 0.13
CA ASP A 19 -18.21 -4.70 0.25
C ASP A 19 -19.38 -3.71 0.38
N LYS A 20 -19.21 -2.67 1.21
CA LYS A 20 -20.22 -1.61 1.38
C LYS A 20 -20.46 -0.80 0.11
N MET A 21 -19.42 -0.53 -0.67
CA MET A 21 -19.55 0.17 -1.94
C MET A 21 -20.33 -0.67 -2.96
N GLN A 22 -20.06 -1.98 -3.01
CA GLN A 22 -20.77 -2.89 -3.92
C GLN A 22 -22.26 -3.02 -3.55
N GLU A 23 -22.56 -3.13 -2.26
CA GLU A 23 -23.94 -3.17 -1.73
C GLU A 23 -24.72 -1.89 -2.06
N PHE A 24 -24.09 -0.73 -1.95
CA PHE A 24 -24.70 0.57 -2.30
C PHE A 24 -25.00 0.69 -3.80
N LEU A 25 -24.08 0.24 -4.65
CA LEU A 25 -24.27 0.24 -6.10
C LEU A 25 -25.42 -0.70 -6.52
N ASP A 26 -25.47 -1.91 -5.95
CA ASP A 26 -26.55 -2.87 -6.19
C ASP A 26 -27.93 -2.32 -5.76
N GLU A 27 -27.97 -1.60 -4.63
CA GLU A 27 -29.22 -1.01 -4.13
C GLU A 27 -29.70 0.15 -5.03
N MET A 28 -28.77 0.99 -5.52
CA MET A 28 -29.08 2.04 -6.49
C MET A 28 -29.56 1.47 -7.83
N GLU A 29 -29.00 0.36 -8.29
CA GLU A 29 -29.43 -0.36 -9.49
C GLU A 29 -30.86 -0.91 -9.31
N LYS A 30 -31.12 -1.61 -8.20
CA LYS A 30 -32.45 -2.18 -7.90
C LYS A 30 -33.53 -1.12 -7.77
N ARG A 31 -33.19 0.07 -7.27
CA ARG A 31 -34.11 1.20 -7.14
C ARG A 31 -34.34 1.93 -8.48
N GLY A 32 -33.66 1.52 -9.55
CA GLY A 32 -33.73 2.16 -10.87
C GLY A 32 -33.11 3.55 -10.92
N ALA A 33 -32.34 3.92 -9.88
CA ALA A 33 -31.66 5.22 -9.80
C ALA A 33 -30.35 5.26 -10.61
N LEU A 34 -29.83 4.08 -10.98
CA LEU A 34 -28.62 3.91 -11.78
C LEU A 34 -28.80 2.69 -12.70
N SER A 35 -28.36 2.80 -13.95
CA SER A 35 -28.27 1.63 -14.84
C SER A 35 -27.02 0.80 -14.55
N GLN A 36 -27.03 -0.50 -14.91
CA GLN A 36 -25.82 -1.36 -14.82
C GLN A 36 -24.60 -0.76 -15.52
N SER A 37 -24.82 -0.10 -16.66
CA SER A 37 -23.76 0.56 -17.42
C SER A 37 -23.13 1.72 -16.65
N GLU A 38 -23.94 2.53 -15.98
CA GLU A 38 -23.46 3.66 -15.19
C GLU A 38 -22.74 3.19 -13.93
N ALA A 39 -23.26 2.16 -13.26
CA ALA A 39 -22.61 1.58 -12.08
C ALA A 39 -21.24 0.99 -12.41
N LYS A 40 -21.12 0.27 -13.54
CA LYS A 40 -19.82 -0.23 -14.04
C LYS A 40 -18.86 0.90 -14.38
N THR A 41 -19.34 1.95 -15.04
CA THR A 41 -18.51 3.10 -15.43
C THR A 41 -17.98 3.81 -14.18
N PHE A 42 -18.83 4.02 -13.17
CA PHE A 42 -18.43 4.62 -11.90
C PHE A 42 -17.37 3.80 -11.17
N LEU A 43 -17.53 2.46 -11.16
CA LEU A 43 -16.55 1.56 -10.57
C LEU A 43 -15.20 1.60 -11.31
N GLU A 44 -15.22 1.63 -12.65
CA GLU A 44 -13.99 1.72 -13.45
C GLU A 44 -13.27 3.06 -13.26
N ASP A 45 -14.00 4.18 -13.20
CA ASP A 45 -13.43 5.49 -12.89
C ASP A 45 -12.83 5.53 -11.48
N ALA A 46 -13.51 4.96 -10.49
CA ALA A 46 -13.02 4.85 -9.12
C ALA A 46 -11.73 4.01 -9.06
N LYS A 47 -11.66 2.88 -9.78
CA LYS A 47 -10.45 2.06 -9.89
C LYS A 47 -9.31 2.80 -10.57
N ALA A 48 -9.58 3.51 -11.66
CA ALA A 48 -8.56 4.28 -12.39
C ALA A 48 -7.94 5.35 -11.50
N ARG A 49 -8.77 6.09 -10.74
CA ARG A 49 -8.30 7.06 -9.73
C ARG A 49 -7.51 6.39 -8.62
N ALA A 50 -8.01 5.26 -8.10
CA ALA A 50 -7.34 4.50 -7.05
C ALA A 50 -5.93 4.06 -7.49
N ARG A 51 -5.76 3.51 -8.69
CA ARG A 51 -4.44 3.13 -9.22
C ARG A 51 -3.46 4.30 -9.30
N LYS A 52 -3.92 5.45 -9.79
CA LYS A 52 -3.09 6.66 -9.86
C LYS A 52 -2.64 7.14 -8.47
N GLN A 53 -3.51 6.97 -7.48
CA GLN A 53 -3.26 7.42 -6.11
C GLN A 53 -2.45 6.40 -5.29
N GLU A 54 -2.57 5.10 -5.61
CA GLU A 54 -1.79 4.01 -5.04
C GLU A 54 -0.29 4.22 -5.26
N GLU A 55 0.11 4.60 -6.47
CA GLU A 55 1.53 4.78 -6.81
C GLU A 55 2.17 5.90 -5.98
N ALA A 56 1.47 7.03 -5.84
CA ALA A 56 1.87 8.14 -4.98
C ALA A 56 1.89 7.74 -3.49
N ALA A 57 0.85 7.06 -3.03
CA ALA A 57 0.76 6.59 -1.65
C ALA A 57 1.89 5.60 -1.30
N CYS A 58 2.21 4.68 -2.21
CA CYS A 58 3.27 3.70 -2.06
C CYS A 58 4.67 4.36 -2.02
N SER A 59 4.87 5.43 -2.79
CA SER A 59 6.09 6.25 -2.70
C SER A 59 6.20 6.94 -1.35
N CYS A 60 5.17 7.64 -0.89
CA CYS A 60 5.17 8.30 0.42
C CYS A 60 5.40 7.29 1.55
N LEU A 61 4.76 6.12 1.49
CA LEU A 61 4.95 5.06 2.48
C LEU A 61 6.39 4.54 2.49
N ARG A 62 7.00 4.32 1.32
CA ARG A 62 8.42 3.92 1.22
C ARG A 62 9.35 4.95 1.81
N ASP A 63 9.12 6.23 1.54
CA ASP A 63 9.96 7.32 2.04
C ASP A 63 9.83 7.47 3.56
N GLU A 64 8.61 7.37 4.10
CA GLU A 64 8.37 7.44 5.54
C GLU A 64 8.98 6.23 6.26
N LEU A 65 8.86 5.03 5.68
CA LEU A 65 9.52 3.82 6.19
C LEU A 65 11.04 3.95 6.13
N ARG A 66 11.60 4.46 5.04
CA ARG A 66 13.05 4.71 4.90
C ARG A 66 13.55 5.67 5.98
N LYS A 67 12.90 6.82 6.16
CA LYS A 67 13.24 7.79 7.20
C LYS A 67 13.15 7.21 8.61
N THR A 68 12.11 6.40 8.86
CA THR A 68 11.94 5.74 10.16
C THR A 68 13.05 4.72 10.42
N LEU A 69 13.44 3.94 9.40
CA LEU A 69 14.54 2.97 9.48
C LEU A 69 15.90 3.66 9.67
N GLU A 70 16.16 4.76 8.97
CA GLU A 70 17.36 5.59 9.14
C GLU A 70 17.43 6.18 10.56
N GLY A 71 16.31 6.71 11.07
CA GLY A 71 16.22 7.25 12.44
C GLY A 71 16.42 6.19 13.53
N LEU A 72 16.19 4.91 13.23
CA LEU A 72 16.40 3.78 14.13
C LEU A 72 17.84 3.21 14.08
N ASN A 73 18.77 3.83 13.33
CA ASN A 73 20.14 3.31 13.10
C ASN A 73 20.15 1.85 12.61
N LEU A 74 19.11 1.43 11.89
CA LEU A 74 19.02 0.07 11.35
C LEU A 74 19.82 -0.01 10.05
N ALA A 75 20.94 -0.72 10.09
CA ALA A 75 21.74 -1.02 8.89
C ALA A 75 20.88 -1.76 7.86
N THR A 76 20.80 -1.20 6.66
CA THR A 76 20.15 -1.86 5.52
C THR A 76 20.97 -3.06 5.07
N LYS A 77 20.37 -3.96 4.26
CA LYS A 77 21.11 -5.10 3.71
C LYS A 77 22.32 -4.66 2.86
N ASP A 78 22.21 -3.49 2.24
CA ASP A 78 23.27 -2.89 1.44
C ASP A 78 24.42 -2.40 2.33
N ASP A 79 24.12 -1.75 3.46
CA ASP A 79 25.14 -1.34 4.45
C ASP A 79 25.91 -2.56 5.01
N ILE A 80 25.22 -3.68 5.23
CA ILE A 80 25.84 -4.94 5.68
C ILE A 80 26.73 -5.54 4.59
N ALA A 81 26.33 -5.42 3.32
CA ALA A 81 27.13 -5.90 2.19
C ALA A 81 28.38 -5.04 1.98
N GLU A 82 28.26 -3.73 2.14
CA GLU A 82 29.37 -2.78 2.04
C GLU A 82 30.36 -2.97 3.21
N LEU A 83 29.87 -3.14 4.43
CA LEU A 83 30.68 -3.53 5.59
C LEU A 83 31.42 -4.85 5.37
N LYS A 84 30.77 -5.86 4.77
CA LYS A 84 31.43 -7.13 4.41
C LYS A 84 32.53 -6.93 3.36
N ALA A 85 32.27 -6.13 2.34
CA ALA A 85 33.27 -5.84 1.31
C ALA A 85 34.50 -5.13 1.91
N LEU A 86 34.28 -4.15 2.79
CA LEU A 86 35.34 -3.43 3.49
C LEU A 86 36.12 -4.34 4.45
N LEU A 87 35.45 -5.27 5.17
CA LEU A 87 36.10 -6.24 6.05
C LEU A 87 36.92 -7.29 5.28
N ILE A 88 36.47 -7.71 4.10
CA ILE A 88 37.20 -8.62 3.23
C ILE A 88 38.43 -7.91 2.63
N ALA A 89 38.31 -6.63 2.29
CA ALA A 89 39.43 -5.82 1.79
C ALA A 89 40.47 -5.49 2.88
N GLN A 90 40.07 -5.45 4.15
CA GLN A 90 40.97 -5.15 5.27
C GLN A 90 41.65 -6.37 5.89
N LYS A 91 41.38 -7.61 5.44
CA LYS A 91 42.07 -8.79 5.96
C LYS A 91 43.50 -8.85 5.37
N PRO A 92 44.56 -8.53 6.14
CA PRO A 92 45.91 -8.87 5.72
C PRO A 92 46.11 -10.37 6.00
N GLU A 93 46.98 -11.02 5.23
CA GLU A 93 47.49 -12.36 5.54
C GLU A 93 48.11 -12.44 6.94
#